data_AF-A0A3L7W4M9-F1
#
_entry.id   AF-A0A3L7W4M9-F1
#
_cell.length_a   1.000
_cell.length_b   1.000
_cell.length_c   1.000
_cell.angle_alpha   90.00
_cell.angle_beta   90.00
_cell.angle_gamma   90.00
#
_symmetry.space_group_name_H-M   'P 1'
#
loop_
_entity.id
_entity.type
_entity.pdbx_description
1 polymer ?
#
loop_
_entity_poly.entity_id
_entity_poly.type
_entity_poly.pdbx_seq_one_letter_code
_entity_poly.pdbx_strand_id
1 'polypeptide(L)'
;MQHHSLRLAHAALVAAEWLRGIGLVAAGGLSYGLLGGTMPPPGGYDYLVGVTSFATILVGAVDLTLAAWLAARGGVRAQVVASLSLSLVLIATGNPLVPQIAMIAFATLVAVLLSRKTPRTGGNE
;
A
#
# COMPACT_ATOMS: atom_id res chain seq x y z
N MET A 1 13.58 -9.92 23.43
CA MET A 1 12.30 -10.22 22.71
C MET A 1 11.76 -9.03 21.91
N GLN A 2 11.86 -7.76 22.37
CA GLN A 2 11.37 -6.58 21.64
C GLN A 2 11.86 -6.42 20.18
N HIS A 3 13.09 -6.83 19.87
CA HIS A 3 13.64 -6.71 18.51
C HIS A 3 12.94 -7.60 17.47
N HIS A 4 12.35 -8.73 17.88
CA HIS A 4 11.74 -9.67 16.95
C HIS A 4 10.36 -9.17 16.49
N SER A 5 9.57 -8.66 17.43
CA SER A 5 8.25 -8.07 17.18
C SER A 5 8.33 -6.85 16.25
N LEU A 6 9.37 -6.02 16.42
CA LEU A 6 9.58 -4.81 15.62
C LEU A 6 9.99 -5.13 14.17
N ARG A 7 10.79 -6.19 13.97
CA ARG A 7 11.12 -6.70 12.63
C ARG A 7 9.90 -7.29 11.93
N LEU A 8 9.06 -8.03 12.64
CA LEU A 8 7.83 -8.58 12.08
C LEU A 8 6.86 -7.46 11.65
N ALA A 9 6.68 -6.45 12.50
CA ALA A 9 5.83 -5.30 12.18
C ALA A 9 6.36 -4.52 10.97
N HIS A 10 7.68 -4.33 10.87
CA HIS A 10 8.29 -3.71 9.70
C HIS A 10 8.08 -4.53 8.42
N ALA A 11 8.30 -5.85 8.48
CA ALA A 11 8.08 -6.74 7.34
C ALA A 11 6.62 -6.74 6.89
N ALA A 12 5.67 -6.72 7.83
CA ALA A 12 4.24 -6.63 7.52
C ALA A 12 3.88 -5.30 6.85
N LEU A 13 4.46 -4.18 7.31
CA LEU A 13 4.25 -2.86 6.71
C LEU A 13 4.78 -2.82 5.28
N VAL A 14 6.00 -3.33 5.06
CA VAL A 14 6.62 -3.43 3.73
C VAL A 14 5.74 -4.28 2.81
N ALA A 15 5.29 -5.45 3.27
CA ALA A 15 4.44 -6.33 2.47
C ALA A 15 3.11 -5.66 2.08
N ALA A 16 2.48 -4.92 3.00
CA ALA A 16 1.25 -4.19 2.73
C ALA A 16 1.44 -3.09 1.68
N GLU A 17 2.56 -2.36 1.71
CA GLU A 17 2.88 -1.36 0.68
C GLU A 17 3.13 -2.01 -0.67
N TRP A 18 3.86 -3.12 -0.71
CA TRP A 18 4.06 -3.88 -1.94
C TRP A 18 2.74 -4.36 -2.55
N LEU A 19 1.83 -4.91 -1.73
CA LEU A 19 0.50 -5.31 -2.19
C LEU A 19 -0.33 -4.11 -2.69
N ARG A 20 -0.22 -2.94 -2.04
CA ARG A 20 -0.91 -1.72 -2.46
C ARG A 20 -0.40 -1.23 -3.81
N GLY A 21 0.92 -1.13 -3.98
CA GLY A 21 1.54 -0.71 -5.23
C GLY A 21 1.22 -1.65 -6.39
N ILE A 22 1.30 -2.98 -6.17
CA ILE A 22 0.90 -4.00 -7.16
C ILE A 22 -0.59 -3.86 -7.50
N GLY A 23 -1.45 -3.67 -6.50
CA GLY A 23 -2.89 -3.48 -6.70
C GLY A 23 -3.22 -2.27 -7.57
N LEU A 24 -2.51 -1.15 -7.36
CA LEU A 24 -2.66 0.06 -8.19
C LEU A 24 -2.21 -0.18 -9.63
N VAL A 25 -1.04 -0.80 -9.84
CA VAL A 25 -0.55 -1.17 -11.18
C VAL A 25 -1.52 -2.11 -11.88
N ALA A 26 -2.02 -3.14 -11.20
CA ALA A 26 -2.97 -4.09 -11.75
C ALA A 26 -4.31 -3.43 -12.10
N ALA A 27 -4.84 -2.57 -11.23
CA ALA A 27 -6.09 -1.85 -11.48
C ALA A 27 -5.98 -0.93 -12.70
N GLY A 28 -4.93 -0.09 -12.75
CA GLY A 28 -4.68 0.78 -13.89
C GLY A 28 -4.40 -0.02 -15.18
N GLY A 29 -3.66 -1.12 -15.09
CA GLY A 29 -3.38 -2.01 -16.22
C GLY A 29 -4.63 -2.71 -16.76
N LEU A 30 -5.53 -3.16 -15.87
CA LEU A 30 -6.82 -3.75 -16.27
C LEU A 30 -7.71 -2.71 -16.97
N SER A 31 -7.84 -1.51 -16.39
CA SER A 31 -8.63 -0.44 -17.00
C SER A 31 -8.05 0.00 -18.35
N TYR A 32 -6.73 0.12 -18.47
CA TYR A 32 -6.06 0.45 -19.73
C TYR A 32 -6.16 -0.69 -20.76
N GLY A 33 -6.12 -1.95 -20.31
CA GLY A 33 -6.32 -3.13 -21.15
C GLY A 33 -7.75 -3.25 -21.68
N LEU A 34 -8.76 -2.91 -20.88
CA LEU A 34 -10.16 -2.85 -21.31
C LEU A 34 -10.41 -1.78 -22.38
N LEU A 35 -9.57 -0.73 -22.44
CA LEU A 35 -9.56 0.25 -23.52
C LEU A 35 -8.81 -0.23 -24.78
N GLY A 36 -8.37 -1.48 -24.81
CA GLY A 36 -7.60 -2.05 -25.93
C GLY A 36 -6.08 -1.84 -25.83
N GLY A 37 -5.57 -1.40 -24.67
CA GLY A 37 -4.12 -1.29 -24.42
C GLY A 37 -3.43 -0.17 -25.21
N THR A 38 -4.20 0.70 -25.86
CA THR A 38 -3.69 1.89 -26.56
C THR A 38 -4.42 3.12 -26.06
N MET A 39 -3.74 4.26 -26.10
CA MET A 39 -4.33 5.50 -25.62
C MET A 39 -5.46 5.92 -26.58
N PRO A 40 -6.70 6.10 -26.09
CA PRO A 40 -7.78 6.56 -26.95
C PRO A 40 -7.48 7.96 -27.53
N PRO A 41 -8.10 8.34 -28.65
CA PRO A 41 -7.94 9.68 -29.20
C PRO A 41 -8.42 10.76 -28.22
N PRO A 42 -7.75 11.93 -28.17
CA PRO A 42 -8.12 13.00 -27.26
C PRO A 42 -9.55 13.53 -27.53
N GLY A 43 -10.23 13.93 -26.46
CA GLY A 43 -11.55 14.60 -26.52
C GLY A 43 -12.76 13.77 -26.10
N GLY A 44 -12.60 12.46 -25.87
CA GLY A 44 -13.66 11.57 -25.39
C GLY A 44 -13.54 11.18 -23.91
N TYR A 45 -14.61 10.60 -23.35
CA TYR A 45 -14.58 10.03 -22.00
C TYR A 45 -13.53 8.92 -21.88
N ASP A 46 -13.39 8.09 -22.90
CA ASP A 46 -12.39 7.01 -22.96
C ASP A 46 -10.95 7.54 -22.86
N TYR A 47 -10.68 8.73 -23.41
CA TYR A 47 -9.37 9.39 -23.25
C TYR A 47 -9.10 9.73 -21.79
N LEU A 48 -10.09 10.30 -21.07
CA LEU A 48 -9.95 10.60 -19.64
C LEU A 48 -9.74 9.31 -18.83
N VAL A 49 -10.48 8.25 -19.14
CA VAL A 49 -10.30 6.93 -18.51
C VAL A 49 -8.90 6.37 -18.81
N GLY A 50 -8.40 6.55 -20.03
CA GLY A 50 -7.04 6.16 -20.42
C GLY A 50 -5.98 6.92 -19.62
N VAL A 51 -6.12 8.25 -19.50
CA VAL A 51 -5.20 9.11 -18.71
C VAL A 51 -5.21 8.68 -17.24
N THR A 52 -6.38 8.51 -16.63
CA THR A 52 -6.51 8.16 -15.21
C THR A 52 -6.00 6.75 -14.92
N SER A 53 -6.24 5.80 -15.84
CA SER A 53 -5.69 4.45 -15.76
C SER A 53 -4.16 4.47 -15.79
N PHE A 54 -3.57 5.21 -16.73
CA PHE A 54 -2.12 5.34 -16.83
C PHE A 54 -1.52 6.05 -15.60
N ALA A 55 -2.17 7.10 -15.11
CA ALA A 55 -1.77 7.76 -13.87
C ALA A 55 -1.81 6.79 -12.68
N THR A 56 -2.81 5.92 -12.60
CA THR A 56 -2.92 4.89 -11.54
C THR A 56 -1.75 3.90 -11.58
N ILE A 57 -1.33 3.48 -12.79
CA ILE A 57 -0.13 2.64 -12.98
C ILE A 57 1.11 3.38 -12.47
N LEU A 58 1.30 4.63 -12.87
CA LEU A 58 2.47 5.42 -12.44
C LEU A 58 2.50 5.61 -10.93
N VAL A 59 1.36 5.90 -10.30
CA VAL A 59 1.26 6.02 -8.84
C VAL A 59 1.63 4.70 -8.16
N GLY A 60 1.15 3.57 -8.68
CA GLY A 60 1.54 2.25 -8.17
C GLY A 60 3.03 1.94 -8.34
N ALA A 61 3.64 2.31 -9.46
CA ALA A 61 5.07 2.12 -9.71
C ALA A 61 5.95 2.99 -8.80
N VAL A 62 5.57 4.24 -8.59
CA VAL A 62 6.23 5.14 -7.63
C VAL A 62 6.13 4.58 -6.23
N ASP A 63 4.95 4.08 -5.85
CA ASP A 63 4.73 3.46 -4.55
C ASP A 63 5.67 2.27 -4.29
N LEU A 64 5.75 1.35 -5.25
CA LEU A 64 6.66 0.19 -5.18
C LEU A 64 8.12 0.62 -5.07
N THR A 65 8.52 1.64 -5.84
CA THR A 65 9.89 2.16 -5.83
C THR A 65 10.22 2.77 -4.47
N LEU A 66 9.28 3.54 -3.90
CA LEU A 66 9.44 4.16 -2.60
C LEU A 66 9.48 3.13 -1.48
N ALA A 67 8.58 2.14 -1.51
CA ALA A 67 8.55 1.03 -0.57
C ALA A 67 9.85 0.21 -0.60
N ALA A 68 10.35 -0.11 -1.80
CA ALA A 68 11.62 -0.82 -1.97
C ALA A 68 12.81 0.00 -1.44
N TRP A 69 12.85 1.31 -1.73
CA TRP A 69 13.90 2.20 -1.27
C TRP A 69 13.90 2.36 0.26
N LEU A 70 12.73 2.51 0.88
CA LEU A 70 12.59 2.66 2.33
C LEU A 70 12.88 1.36 3.07
N ALA A 71 12.46 0.23 2.52
CA ALA A 71 12.82 -1.09 3.03
C ALA A 71 14.34 -1.30 3.01
N ALA A 72 15.02 -0.90 1.92
CA ALA A 72 16.47 -0.99 1.82
C ALA A 72 17.22 -0.10 2.84
N ARG A 73 16.60 1.01 3.29
CA ARG A 73 17.17 1.90 4.32
C ARG A 73 16.80 1.51 5.76
N GLY A 74 15.90 0.55 5.97
CA GLY A 74 15.41 0.14 7.31
C GLY A 74 14.61 1.24 8.04
N GLY A 75 14.07 2.22 7.31
CA GLY A 75 13.49 3.45 7.87
C GLY A 75 11.99 3.34 8.18
N VAL A 76 11.61 2.59 9.23
CA VAL A 76 10.19 2.33 9.61
C VAL A 76 9.36 3.61 9.72
N ARG A 77 9.89 4.67 10.36
CA ARG A 77 9.19 5.95 10.54
C ARG A 77 8.91 6.67 9.22
N ALA A 78 9.91 6.70 8.33
CA ALA A 78 9.77 7.34 7.02
C ALA A 78 8.74 6.59 6.15
N GLN A 79 8.70 5.27 6.28
CA GLN A 79 7.73 4.40 5.61
C GLN A 79 6.30 4.63 6.09
N VAL A 80 6.08 4.73 7.40
CA VAL A 80 4.75 5.08 7.95
C VAL A 80 4.28 6.46 7.45
N VAL A 81 5.16 7.47 7.46
CA VAL A 81 4.80 8.81 6.97
C VAL A 81 4.47 8.77 5.48
N ALA A 82 5.29 8.10 4.67
CA ALA A 82 5.07 7.96 3.24
C ALA A 82 3.75 7.26 2.93
N SER A 83 3.45 6.15 3.60
CA SER A 83 2.19 5.42 3.45
C SER A 83 0.98 6.26 3.83
N LEU A 84 1.06 7.01 4.93
CA LEU A 84 -0.02 7.90 5.36
C LEU A 84 -0.25 9.03 4.35
N SER A 85 0.82 9.71 3.92
CA SER A 85 0.74 10.77 2.92
C SER A 85 0.13 10.26 1.61
N LEU A 86 0.57 9.11 1.13
CA LEU A 86 0.06 8.54 -0.11
C LEU A 86 -1.39 8.06 0.04
N SER A 87 -1.76 7.50 1.19
CA SER A 87 -3.15 7.16 1.49
C SER A 87 -4.05 8.39 1.46
N LEU A 88 -3.62 9.51 2.05
CA LEU A 88 -4.38 10.77 2.02
C LEU A 88 -4.53 11.31 0.59
N VAL A 89 -3.49 11.23 -0.24
CA VAL A 89 -3.55 11.60 -1.66
C VAL A 89 -4.55 10.71 -2.40
N LEU A 90 -4.50 9.41 -2.19
CA LEU A 90 -5.40 8.45 -2.84
C LEU A 90 -6.87 8.67 -2.46
N ILE A 91 -7.13 8.95 -1.16
CA ILE A 91 -8.46 9.36 -0.66
C ILE A 91 -8.91 10.64 -1.37
N ALA A 92 -8.06 11.66 -1.43
CA ALA A 92 -8.39 12.95 -2.04
C ALA A 92 -8.68 12.83 -3.56
N THR A 93 -8.03 11.88 -4.24
CA THR A 93 -8.25 11.63 -5.69
C THR A 93 -9.48 10.78 -6.00
N GLY A 94 -10.27 10.38 -4.99
CA GLY A 94 -11.53 9.63 -5.21
C GLY A 94 -11.35 8.19 -5.69
N ASN A 95 -10.15 7.62 -5.54
CA ASN A 95 -9.86 6.24 -5.93
C ASN A 95 -10.60 5.28 -4.97
N PRO A 96 -11.43 4.32 -5.43
CA PRO A 96 -12.30 3.53 -4.55
C PRO A 96 -11.52 2.70 -3.52
N LEU A 97 -11.62 3.19 -2.28
CA LEU A 97 -10.87 2.90 -1.06
C LEU A 97 -11.05 1.50 -0.42
N VAL A 98 -11.56 0.49 -1.11
CA VAL A 98 -11.90 -0.79 -0.47
C VAL A 98 -10.65 -1.63 -0.09
N PRO A 99 -9.61 -1.75 -0.93
CA PRO A 99 -8.44 -2.59 -0.59
C PRO A 99 -7.52 -1.94 0.47
N GLN A 100 -7.39 -0.61 0.44
CA GLN A 100 -6.41 0.12 1.25
C GLN A 100 -6.84 0.28 2.70
N ILE A 101 -8.13 0.59 2.92
CA ILE A 101 -8.70 0.64 4.27
C ILE A 101 -8.72 -0.77 4.89
N ALA A 102 -9.07 -1.79 4.11
CA ALA A 102 -9.08 -3.18 4.57
C ALA A 102 -7.68 -3.66 4.99
N MET A 103 -6.63 -3.33 4.23
CA MET A 103 -5.26 -3.71 4.59
C MET A 103 -4.73 -2.95 5.81
N ILE A 104 -5.01 -1.65 5.94
CA ILE A 104 -4.61 -0.87 7.11
C ILE A 104 -5.35 -1.38 8.36
N ALA A 105 -6.66 -1.63 8.26
CA ALA A 105 -7.45 -2.21 9.34
C ALA A 105 -6.94 -3.60 9.72
N PHE A 106 -6.63 -4.45 8.74
CA PHE A 106 -6.09 -5.79 8.97
C PHE A 106 -4.71 -5.76 9.63
N ALA A 107 -3.80 -4.92 9.14
CA ALA A 107 -2.46 -4.75 9.74
C ALA A 107 -2.55 -4.25 11.19
N THR A 108 -3.47 -3.33 11.46
CA THR A 108 -3.71 -2.80 12.82
C THR A 108 -4.29 -3.88 13.73
N LEU A 109 -5.24 -4.68 13.25
CA LEU A 109 -5.84 -5.79 14.00
C LEU A 109 -4.81 -6.87 14.35
N VAL A 110 -3.96 -7.25 13.40
CA VAL A 110 -2.87 -8.22 13.61
C VAL A 110 -1.88 -7.70 14.66
N ALA A 111 -1.49 -6.42 14.59
CA ALA A 111 -0.59 -5.81 15.58
C ALA A 111 -1.18 -5.81 17.00
N VAL A 112 -2.48 -5.54 17.14
CA VAL A 112 -3.19 -5.58 18.43
C VAL A 112 -3.30 -7.01 18.97
N LEU A 113 -3.65 -7.97 18.13
CA LEU A 113 -3.77 -9.39 18.52
C LEU A 113 -2.43 -9.98 18.96
N LEU A 114 -1.34 -9.64 18.27
CA LEU A 114 0.01 -10.05 18.66
C LEU A 114 0.44 -9.41 19.98
N SER A 115 0.07 -8.14 20.22
CA SER A 115 0.37 -7.46 21.48
C SER A 115 -0.33 -8.09 22.69
N ARG A 116 -1.54 -8.66 22.49
CA ARG A 116 -2.31 -9.35 23.53
C ARG A 116 -1.85 -10.78 23.81
N LYS A 117 -1.11 -11.41 22.90
CA LYS A 117 -0.61 -12.78 23.06
C LYS A 117 0.70 -12.91 23.83
N THR A 118 1.33 -11.82 24.25
CA THR A 118 2.52 -11.87 25.10
C THR A 118 2.11 -12.27 26.52
N PRO A 119 2.38 -13.50 26.98
CA PRO A 119 2.10 -13.88 28.37
C PRO A 119 3.13 -13.17 29.25
N ARG A 120 2.69 -12.60 30.38
CA ARG A 120 3.61 -12.30 31.49
C ARG A 120 4.05 -13.65 32.07
N THR A 121 5.06 -14.28 31.48
CA THR A 121 5.83 -15.33 32.15
C THR A 121 6.86 -14.68 33.06
N GLY A 122 6.36 -14.16 34.19
CA GLY A 122 7.14 -14.02 35.40
C GLY A 122 6.64 -15.07 36.37
N GLY A 123 7.33 -16.21 36.40
CA GLY A 123 7.17 -17.20 37.45
C GLY A 123 7.71 -16.62 38.75
N ASN A 124 6.93 -16.78 39.82
CA ASN A 124 7.43 -16.72 41.19
C ASN A 124 7.49 -18.17 41.66
N GLU A 125 8.67 -18.75 41.52
CA GLU A 125 9.23 -19.63 42.55
C GLU A 125 9.82 -18.73 43.65
#